data_AF-F6VNS2-F1
#
_entry.id   AF-F6VNS2-F1
#
_cell.length_a   1.000
_cell.length_b   1.000
_cell.length_c   1.000
_cell.angle_alpha   90.00
_cell.angle_beta   90.00
_cell.angle_gamma   90.00
#
_symmetry.space_group_name_H-M   'P 1'
#
loop_
_entity.id
_entity.type
_entity.pdbx_description
1 polymer ?
#
loop_
_entity_poly.entity_id
_entity_poly.type
_entity_poly.pdbx_seq_one_letter_code
_entity_poly.pdbx_strand_id
1 'polypeptide(L)'
;MNEQDSSQGLRELRLKSLTEIVSGGVKMKRNNHLCFTNTINWDDILRKETRNMYRVSLEDTPPPSCGSCDVTCGGGGCWGRGASMCQVLTSTICSEQCGNARCKGPAREDCCDIECASGCTGPSDKDCITCLHVNNTGACEYTCPPARIYDPLTQRNIPNPHFKFHYHDHCVDACPSNLLVEDNGCVKSCRRGLHNDGTGKCVQCSDELCSGDKECYGVNHQDG
;
A
#
# COMPACT_ATOMS: atom_id res chain seq x y z
N MET A 1 30.11 36.37 -11.31
CA MET A 1 28.94 35.47 -11.28
C MET A 1 28.91 34.88 -9.88
N ASN A 2 27.92 35.27 -9.06
CA ASN A 2 27.89 35.00 -7.62
C ASN A 2 27.67 33.51 -7.30
N GLU A 3 28.60 32.93 -6.54
CA GLU A 3 28.44 31.67 -5.79
C GLU A 3 27.53 31.89 -4.57
N GLN A 4 26.23 32.09 -4.82
CA GLN A 4 25.23 32.13 -3.76
C GLN A 4 24.02 31.29 -4.18
N ASP A 5 24.18 29.96 -4.16
CA ASP A 5 23.14 29.02 -3.68
C ASP A 5 23.67 27.56 -3.56
N SER A 6 24.64 27.29 -2.69
CA SER A 6 25.19 25.93 -2.45
C SER A 6 24.79 25.33 -1.09
N SER A 7 23.75 25.87 -0.44
CA SER A 7 23.35 25.45 0.92
C SER A 7 21.98 24.78 1.01
N GLN A 8 21.20 24.84 -0.07
CA GLN A 8 19.84 24.33 -0.14
C GLN A 8 19.81 22.93 -0.78
N GLY A 9 19.07 22.03 -0.15
CA GLY A 9 18.86 20.67 -0.62
C GLY A 9 18.29 19.78 0.46
N LEU A 10 17.72 18.65 0.05
CA LEU A 10 17.15 17.67 0.97
C LEU A 10 18.26 17.06 1.83
N ARG A 11 18.13 17.14 3.15
CA ARG A 11 19.14 16.68 4.12
C ARG A 11 18.83 15.34 4.77
N GLU A 12 17.57 15.11 5.10
CA GLU A 12 17.08 13.90 5.76
C GLU A 12 15.69 13.59 5.22
N LEU A 13 15.38 12.31 5.00
CA LEU A 13 14.04 11.91 4.56
C LEU A 13 13.02 11.90 5.70
N ARG A 14 13.48 11.54 6.91
CA ARG A 14 12.68 11.51 8.14
C ARG A 14 11.43 10.61 8.07
N LEU A 15 11.47 9.56 7.26
CA LEU A 15 10.39 8.59 7.04
C LEU A 15 10.32 7.52 8.14
N LYS A 16 10.30 7.93 9.41
CA LYS A 16 10.37 7.01 10.57
C LYS A 16 9.25 5.95 10.63
N SER A 17 8.12 6.21 9.99
CA SER A 17 6.95 5.32 9.96
C SER A 17 6.89 4.46 8.69
N LEU A 18 7.86 4.59 7.78
CA LEU A 18 7.92 3.74 6.58
C LEU A 18 8.51 2.37 6.94
N THR A 19 7.65 1.36 6.96
CA THR A 19 8.02 -0.03 7.23
C THR A 19 7.67 -0.98 6.09
N GLU A 20 6.91 -0.54 5.08
CA GLU A 20 6.46 -1.40 3.98
C GLU A 20 6.44 -0.64 2.64
N ILE A 21 6.89 -1.32 1.59
CA ILE A 21 6.66 -0.98 0.18
C ILE A 21 6.16 -2.26 -0.48
N VAL A 22 4.83 -2.34 -0.65
CA VAL A 22 4.15 -3.54 -1.15
C VAL A 22 4.58 -3.88 -2.59
N SER A 23 4.77 -2.84 -3.42
CA SER A 23 5.14 -2.95 -4.82
C SER A 23 5.98 -1.74 -5.24
N GLY A 24 7.12 -2.00 -5.87
CA GLY A 24 8.03 -0.97 -6.37
C GLY A 24 9.41 -1.02 -5.70
N GLY A 25 10.39 -0.42 -6.38
CA GLY A 25 11.75 -0.25 -5.87
C GLY A 25 11.99 1.14 -5.31
N VAL A 26 13.24 1.38 -4.91
CA VAL A 26 13.67 2.66 -4.35
C VAL A 26 14.76 3.23 -5.24
N LYS A 27 14.62 4.49 -5.63
CA LYS A 27 15.64 5.20 -6.42
C LYS A 27 15.90 6.57 -5.82
N MET A 28 17.15 6.83 -5.50
CA MET A 28 17.63 8.11 -4.98
C MET A 28 18.84 8.53 -5.81
N LYS A 29 18.77 9.71 -6.41
CA LYS A 29 19.80 10.23 -7.31
C LYS A 29 19.80 11.75 -7.30
N ARG A 30 21.00 12.32 -7.33
CA ARG A 30 21.29 13.77 -7.36
C ARG A 30 20.84 14.53 -6.09
N ASN A 31 20.95 13.90 -4.92
CA ASN A 31 20.72 14.54 -3.62
C ASN A 31 22.05 14.76 -2.88
N ASN A 32 22.78 15.80 -3.27
CA ASN A 32 24.13 16.09 -2.78
C ASN A 32 24.22 16.46 -1.29
N HIS A 33 23.09 16.65 -0.60
CA HIS A 33 23.03 17.00 0.82
C HIS A 33 22.37 15.93 1.69
N LEU A 34 21.94 14.81 1.09
CA LEU A 34 21.12 13.80 1.74
C LEU A 34 21.97 12.85 2.60
N CYS A 35 21.56 12.68 3.85
CA CYS A 35 22.20 11.80 4.82
C CYS A 35 21.32 10.57 5.13
N PHE A 36 21.97 9.56 5.72
CA PHE A 36 21.37 8.39 6.39
C PHE A 36 20.68 7.34 5.50
N THR A 37 20.39 7.62 4.24
CA THR A 37 19.71 6.66 3.33
C THR A 37 20.49 5.37 3.10
N ASN A 38 21.82 5.42 3.21
CA ASN A 38 22.72 4.28 3.15
C ASN A 38 22.74 3.44 4.44
N THR A 39 22.16 3.94 5.54
CA THR A 39 22.05 3.20 6.81
C THR A 39 20.77 2.38 6.91
N ILE A 40 19.79 2.66 6.06
CA ILE A 40 18.48 2.02 6.07
C ILE A 40 18.59 0.58 5.53
N ASN A 41 18.03 -0.37 6.28
CA ASN A 41 17.82 -1.73 5.82
C ASN A 41 16.60 -1.76 4.89
N TRP A 42 16.84 -1.61 3.59
CA TRP A 42 15.79 -1.61 2.58
C TRP A 42 15.14 -2.99 2.37
N ASP A 43 15.87 -4.08 2.64
CA ASP A 43 15.34 -5.45 2.58
C ASP A 43 14.30 -5.73 3.67
N ASP A 44 14.30 -4.94 4.74
CA ASP A 44 13.25 -4.95 5.76
C ASP A 44 11.98 -4.23 5.29
N ILE A 45 12.13 -3.17 4.48
CA ILE A 45 10.99 -2.36 4.02
C ILE A 45 10.30 -3.03 2.82
N LEU A 46 11.09 -3.51 1.86
CA LEU A 46 10.55 -4.18 0.68
C LEU A 46 9.88 -5.50 1.07
N ARG A 47 8.67 -5.72 0.55
CA ARG A 47 7.90 -6.93 0.80
C ARG A 47 8.69 -8.20 0.41
N LYS A 48 8.74 -9.18 1.31
CA LYS A 48 9.60 -10.38 1.19
C LYS A 48 9.38 -11.15 -0.10
N GLU A 49 8.13 -11.26 -0.55
CA GLU A 49 7.73 -12.00 -1.75
C GLU A 49 8.16 -11.32 -3.05
N THR A 50 8.22 -9.98 -3.06
CA THR A 50 8.42 -9.19 -4.28
C THR A 50 9.75 -8.43 -4.29
N ARG A 51 10.49 -8.37 -3.17
CA ARG A 51 11.74 -7.59 -3.06
C ARG A 51 12.79 -7.92 -4.12
N ASN A 52 12.88 -9.18 -4.54
CA ASN A 52 13.82 -9.62 -5.57
C ASN A 52 13.45 -9.12 -6.99
N MET A 53 12.21 -8.69 -7.20
CA MET A 53 11.73 -8.12 -8.46
C MET A 53 12.07 -6.63 -8.59
N TYR A 54 12.32 -5.97 -7.46
CA TYR A 54 12.55 -4.53 -7.39
C TYR A 54 14.00 -4.19 -7.09
N ARG A 55 14.43 -3.02 -7.55
CA ARG A 55 15.80 -2.54 -7.34
C ARG A 55 15.83 -1.39 -6.34
N VAL A 56 16.79 -1.44 -5.43
CA VAL A 56 17.20 -0.31 -4.60
C VAL A 56 18.44 0.31 -5.23
N SER A 57 18.31 1.53 -5.72
CA SER A 57 19.36 2.28 -6.40
C SER A 57 19.62 3.57 -5.64
N LEU A 58 20.67 3.56 -4.82
CA LEU A 58 21.14 4.72 -4.07
C LEU A 58 22.39 5.25 -4.77
N GLU A 59 22.21 6.22 -5.65
CA GLU A 59 23.30 6.85 -6.40
C GLU A 59 23.88 8.08 -5.69
N ASP A 60 23.33 8.42 -4.52
CA ASP A 60 23.73 9.56 -3.71
C ASP A 60 24.84 9.17 -2.74
N THR A 61 25.95 9.90 -2.77
CA THR A 61 27.02 9.75 -1.77
C THR A 61 26.75 10.70 -0.61
N PRO A 62 26.60 10.21 0.63
CA PRO A 62 26.37 11.07 1.78
C PRO A 62 27.53 12.06 1.97
N PRO A 63 27.25 13.35 2.20
CA PRO A 63 28.27 14.32 2.57
C PRO A 63 29.11 13.90 3.79
N PRO A 64 30.40 14.27 3.85
CA PRO A 64 31.23 14.02 5.04
C PRO A 64 30.68 14.68 6.33
N SER A 65 29.85 15.71 6.20
CA SER A 65 29.17 16.37 7.33
C SER A 65 28.00 15.56 7.91
N CYS A 66 27.61 14.45 7.26
CA CYS A 66 26.62 13.54 7.82
C CYS A 66 27.21 12.90 9.08
N GLY A 67 26.48 13.01 10.19
CA GLY A 67 26.84 12.30 11.41
C GLY A 67 26.46 10.82 11.32
N SER A 68 26.73 10.08 12.39
CA SER A 68 26.20 8.73 12.57
C SER A 68 24.76 8.76 13.10
N CYS A 69 24.08 7.62 13.02
CA CYS A 69 22.83 7.41 13.74
C CYS A 69 23.04 7.55 15.25
N ASP A 70 21.96 7.85 15.97
CA ASP A 70 21.98 7.93 17.43
C ASP A 70 22.38 6.56 18.02
N VAL A 71 23.11 6.58 19.14
CA VAL A 71 23.56 5.36 19.83
C VAL A 71 22.39 4.50 20.30
N THR A 72 21.22 5.09 20.53
CA THR A 72 20.00 4.36 20.91
C THR A 72 19.46 3.47 19.79
N CYS A 73 19.89 3.67 18.54
CA CYS A 73 19.49 2.81 17.42
C CYS A 73 20.20 1.45 17.46
N GLY A 74 21.12 1.20 18.41
CA GLY A 74 21.74 -0.10 18.62
C GLY A 74 22.57 -0.59 17.44
N GLY A 75 23.13 0.33 16.66
CA GLY A 75 23.83 0.03 15.40
C GLY A 75 22.92 -0.21 14.19
N GLY A 76 21.61 -0.08 14.36
CA GLY A 76 20.63 -0.11 13.27
C GLY A 76 20.58 1.18 12.44
N GLY A 77 19.77 1.15 11.39
CA GLY A 77 19.55 2.29 10.49
C GLY A 77 18.77 3.43 11.13
N CYS A 78 18.86 4.63 10.54
CA CYS A 78 18.07 5.78 10.96
C CYS A 78 17.66 6.65 9.76
N TRP A 79 16.54 7.36 9.90
CA TRP A 79 16.00 8.26 8.87
C TRP A 79 16.45 9.71 9.04
N GLY A 80 17.27 10.00 10.05
CA GLY A 80 17.70 11.33 10.45
C GLY A 80 18.44 11.33 11.78
N ARG A 81 18.87 12.51 12.23
CA ARG A 81 19.53 12.67 13.53
C ARG A 81 18.57 12.48 14.71
N GLY A 82 19.11 11.91 15.79
CA GLY A 82 18.47 11.79 17.10
C GLY A 82 17.76 10.46 17.35
N ALA A 83 17.59 10.12 18.62
CA ALA A 83 17.02 8.86 19.10
C ALA A 83 15.63 8.51 18.55
N SER A 84 14.82 9.51 18.17
CA SER A 84 13.47 9.28 17.63
C SER A 84 13.43 8.91 16.14
N MET A 85 14.59 8.82 15.48
CA MET A 85 14.70 8.61 14.04
C MET A 85 15.25 7.24 13.67
N CYS A 86 15.42 6.34 14.63
CA CYS A 86 15.82 4.96 14.34
C CYS A 86 14.80 4.26 13.44
N GLN A 87 15.28 3.46 12.49
CA GLN A 87 14.44 2.60 11.68
C GLN A 87 13.85 1.51 12.56
N VAL A 88 12.53 1.33 12.47
CA VAL A 88 11.84 0.19 13.08
C VAL A 88 11.89 -0.98 12.11
N LEU A 89 12.35 -2.14 12.57
CA LEU A 89 12.42 -3.35 11.77
C LEU A 89 11.17 -4.19 12.00
N THR A 90 10.57 -4.71 10.93
CA THR A 90 9.28 -5.43 10.98
C THR A 90 9.27 -6.71 10.15
N SER A 91 10.39 -7.09 9.53
CA SER A 91 10.48 -8.25 8.62
C SER A 91 11.74 -9.09 8.85
N THR A 92 12.90 -8.45 8.84
CA THR A 92 14.21 -9.12 8.91
C THR A 92 14.55 -9.68 10.29
N ILE A 93 13.94 -9.13 11.33
CA ILE A 93 14.12 -9.59 12.73
C ILE A 93 13.13 -10.69 13.13
N CYS A 94 12.14 -10.98 12.29
CA CYS A 94 11.04 -11.86 12.65
C CYS A 94 11.49 -13.31 12.79
N SER A 95 10.73 -14.07 13.59
CA SER A 95 10.87 -15.51 13.62
C SER A 95 10.62 -16.10 12.24
N GLU A 96 11.37 -17.14 11.85
CA GLU A 96 11.14 -17.87 10.59
C GLU A 96 9.71 -18.40 10.47
N GLN A 97 9.04 -18.66 11.62
CA GLN A 97 7.66 -19.13 11.67
C GLN A 97 6.63 -18.10 11.23
N CYS A 98 6.97 -16.81 11.22
CA CYS A 98 6.09 -15.78 10.68
C CYS A 98 5.92 -15.92 9.15
N GLY A 99 6.76 -16.71 8.49
CA GLY A 99 6.68 -16.93 7.04
C GLY A 99 6.90 -15.62 6.29
N ASN A 100 5.84 -15.10 5.67
CA ASN A 100 5.84 -13.82 4.96
C ASN A 100 5.16 -12.68 5.73
N ALA A 101 4.59 -12.97 6.90
CA ALA A 101 3.99 -11.93 7.73
C ALA A 101 5.08 -11.02 8.32
N ARG A 102 4.67 -9.80 8.65
CA ARG A 102 5.46 -8.87 9.46
C ARG A 102 5.49 -9.34 10.92
N CYS A 103 6.29 -8.68 11.75
CA CYS A 103 6.29 -8.87 13.19
C CYS A 103 6.54 -7.57 13.94
N LYS A 104 6.20 -7.55 15.22
CA LYS A 104 6.56 -6.48 16.16
C LYS A 104 7.86 -6.74 16.93
N GLY A 105 8.42 -7.94 16.79
CA GLY A 105 9.57 -8.43 17.55
C GLY A 105 10.04 -9.81 17.07
N PRO A 106 11.14 -10.33 17.61
CA PRO A 106 11.79 -11.55 17.12
C PRO A 106 11.12 -12.85 17.59
N ALA A 107 10.22 -12.79 18.55
CA ALA A 107 9.59 -13.96 19.12
C ALA A 107 8.50 -14.52 18.19
N ARG A 108 8.05 -15.76 18.43
CA ARG A 108 7.03 -16.41 17.59
C ARG A 108 5.65 -15.79 17.81
N GLU A 109 5.39 -15.35 19.03
CA GLU A 109 4.21 -14.63 19.47
C GLU A 109 4.13 -13.18 18.94
N ASP A 110 5.23 -12.67 18.37
CA ASP A 110 5.30 -11.33 17.79
C ASP A 110 4.90 -11.30 16.31
N CYS A 111 4.63 -12.45 15.70
CA CYS A 111 4.16 -12.52 14.32
C CYS A 111 2.80 -11.79 14.19
N CYS A 112 2.71 -10.97 13.16
CA CYS A 112 1.45 -10.32 12.77
C CYS A 112 0.59 -11.27 11.96
N ASP A 113 -0.67 -10.88 11.74
CA ASP A 113 -1.51 -11.52 10.74
C ASP A 113 -0.91 -11.37 9.33
N ILE A 114 -1.16 -12.34 8.45
CA ILE A 114 -0.64 -12.34 7.08
C ILE A 114 -1.24 -11.22 6.23
N GLU A 115 -2.42 -10.72 6.60
CA GLU A 115 -3.09 -9.58 5.98
C GLU A 115 -2.58 -8.22 6.50
N CYS A 116 -1.59 -8.21 7.41
CA CYS A 116 -0.91 -6.97 7.83
C CYS A 116 0.22 -6.58 6.87
N ALA A 117 0.27 -5.31 6.45
CA ALA A 117 1.31 -4.78 5.56
C ALA A 117 2.50 -4.18 6.32
N SER A 118 2.24 -3.30 7.29
CA SER A 118 3.27 -2.41 7.87
C SER A 118 3.72 -2.80 9.28
N GLY A 119 3.28 -3.96 9.76
CA GLY A 119 3.41 -4.40 11.16
C GLY A 119 2.07 -4.40 11.89
N CYS A 120 2.11 -4.67 13.19
CA CYS A 120 0.92 -4.86 14.03
C CYS A 120 1.19 -4.51 15.50
N THR A 121 0.11 -4.33 16.26
CA THR A 121 0.14 -4.23 17.73
C THR A 121 -0.05 -5.60 18.41
N GLY A 122 -0.61 -6.56 17.69
CA GLY A 122 -1.00 -7.90 18.13
C GLY A 122 -1.15 -8.87 16.95
N PRO A 123 -1.45 -10.15 17.21
CA PRO A 123 -1.44 -11.18 16.19
C PRO A 123 -2.73 -11.24 15.33
N SER A 124 -3.78 -10.47 15.66
CA SER A 124 -5.05 -10.50 14.91
C SER A 124 -4.98 -9.66 13.64
N ASP A 125 -5.79 -10.04 12.65
CA ASP A 125 -6.18 -9.22 11.50
C ASP A 125 -6.68 -7.79 11.82
N LYS A 126 -7.18 -7.55 13.04
CA LYS A 126 -7.63 -6.25 13.56
C LYS A 126 -6.53 -5.44 14.25
N ASP A 127 -5.40 -6.07 14.52
CA ASP A 127 -4.26 -5.44 15.18
C ASP A 127 -3.23 -4.90 14.17
N CYS A 128 -3.51 -5.01 12.87
CA CYS A 128 -2.66 -4.48 11.83
C CYS A 128 -2.56 -2.95 11.91
N ILE A 129 -1.36 -2.40 11.69
CA ILE A 129 -1.17 -0.96 11.51
C ILE A 129 -1.84 -0.49 10.20
N THR A 130 -1.67 -1.28 9.15
CA THR A 130 -2.26 -1.08 7.82
C THR A 130 -2.54 -2.44 7.19
N CYS A 131 -3.67 -2.57 6.51
CA CYS A 131 -4.03 -3.79 5.77
C CYS A 131 -3.21 -3.92 4.49
N LEU A 132 -2.87 -5.16 4.14
CA LEU A 132 -2.22 -5.50 2.89
C LEU A 132 -3.17 -5.38 1.71
N HIS A 133 -4.38 -5.90 1.85
CA HIS A 133 -5.38 -5.90 0.80
C HIS A 133 -6.51 -4.93 1.11
N VAL A 134 -7.50 -5.36 1.90
CA VAL A 134 -8.65 -4.52 2.22
C VAL A 134 -8.92 -4.41 3.71
N ASN A 135 -9.33 -3.23 4.14
CA ASN A 135 -9.87 -2.98 5.47
C ASN A 135 -11.39 -3.15 5.46
N ASN A 136 -11.86 -4.19 6.13
CA ASN A 136 -13.27 -4.43 6.39
C ASN A 136 -13.63 -4.05 7.84
N THR A 137 -14.03 -2.79 8.03
CA THR A 137 -14.53 -2.30 9.33
C THR A 137 -13.53 -2.57 10.47
N GLY A 138 -12.24 -2.36 10.20
CA GLY A 138 -11.12 -2.55 11.12
C GLY A 138 -10.42 -3.90 11.02
N ALA A 139 -11.01 -4.93 10.40
CA ALA A 139 -10.34 -6.20 10.13
C ALA A 139 -9.64 -6.15 8.76
N CYS A 140 -8.41 -6.64 8.69
CA CYS A 140 -7.71 -6.80 7.42
C CYS A 140 -8.08 -8.13 6.77
N GLU A 141 -8.65 -8.07 5.58
CA GLU A 141 -9.09 -9.25 4.82
C GLU A 141 -8.46 -9.23 3.42
N TYR A 142 -8.38 -10.41 2.80
CA TYR A 142 -7.85 -10.55 1.45
C TYR A 142 -8.75 -9.90 0.37
N THR A 143 -10.07 -9.98 0.56
CA THR A 143 -11.08 -9.43 -0.36
C THR A 143 -12.32 -9.03 0.41
N CYS A 144 -13.09 -8.05 -0.10
CA CYS A 144 -14.34 -7.68 0.54
C CYS A 144 -15.37 -8.82 0.42
N PRO A 145 -16.30 -8.94 1.39
CA PRO A 145 -17.37 -9.91 1.34
C PRO A 145 -18.13 -9.87 0.00
N PRO A 146 -18.21 -10.98 -0.76
CA PRO A 146 -18.78 -10.98 -2.10
C PRO A 146 -20.30 -10.87 -2.06
N ALA A 147 -20.93 -10.43 -3.17
CA ALA A 147 -22.39 -10.27 -3.26
C ALA A 147 -23.17 -11.59 -3.12
N ARG A 148 -22.53 -12.72 -3.41
CA ARG A 148 -23.11 -14.06 -3.29
C ARG A 148 -22.14 -15.00 -2.59
N ILE A 149 -22.69 -15.92 -1.81
CA ILE A 149 -21.97 -16.99 -1.13
C ILE A 149 -22.55 -18.34 -1.52
N TYR A 150 -21.72 -19.37 -1.57
CA TYR A 150 -22.17 -20.73 -1.86
C TYR A 150 -22.74 -21.37 -0.59
N ASP A 151 -24.01 -21.78 -0.64
CA ASP A 151 -24.64 -22.56 0.41
C ASP A 151 -24.53 -24.06 0.08
N PRO A 152 -23.75 -24.84 0.84
CA PRO A 152 -23.57 -26.27 0.60
C PRO A 152 -24.84 -27.10 0.86
N LEU A 153 -25.79 -26.60 1.67
CA LEU A 153 -27.04 -27.32 1.96
C LEU A 153 -28.00 -27.28 0.78
N THR A 154 -28.15 -26.10 0.17
CA THR A 154 -29.01 -25.92 -1.01
C THR A 154 -28.26 -26.09 -2.34
N GLN A 155 -26.93 -26.25 -2.29
CA GLN A 155 -26.01 -26.32 -3.42
C GLN A 155 -26.15 -25.16 -4.41
N ARG A 156 -26.40 -23.96 -3.89
CA ARG A 156 -26.70 -22.76 -4.68
C ARG A 156 -25.91 -21.56 -4.18
N ASN A 157 -25.63 -20.63 -5.10
CA ASN A 157 -25.16 -19.31 -4.72
C ASN A 157 -26.35 -18.49 -4.23
N ILE A 158 -26.33 -18.06 -2.97
CA ILE A 158 -27.34 -17.23 -2.34
C ILE A 158 -26.80 -15.80 -2.13
N PRO A 159 -27.67 -14.77 -2.06
CA PRO A 159 -27.22 -13.42 -1.70
C PRO A 159 -26.52 -13.40 -0.34
N ASN A 160 -25.40 -12.69 -0.26
CA ASN A 160 -24.66 -12.54 1.00
C ASN A 160 -25.22 -11.35 1.80
N PRO A 161 -25.77 -11.55 3.01
CA PRO A 161 -26.25 -10.45 3.84
C PRO A 161 -25.13 -9.52 4.33
N HIS A 162 -23.87 -9.95 4.28
CA HIS A 162 -22.70 -9.19 4.69
C HIS A 162 -21.92 -8.58 3.51
N PHE A 163 -22.50 -8.58 2.31
CA PHE A 163 -21.89 -8.00 1.12
C PHE A 163 -21.41 -6.56 1.36
N LYS A 164 -20.20 -6.26 0.88
CA LYS A 164 -19.65 -4.90 0.83
C LYS A 164 -18.97 -4.66 -0.52
N PHE A 165 -19.03 -3.42 -0.98
CA PHE A 165 -18.34 -3.00 -2.20
C PHE A 165 -16.85 -2.79 -1.94
N HIS A 166 -16.05 -3.15 -2.93
CA HIS A 166 -14.65 -2.76 -3.00
C HIS A 166 -14.53 -1.26 -3.30
N TYR A 167 -13.88 -0.52 -2.42
CA TYR A 167 -13.49 0.86 -2.63
C TYR A 167 -12.01 1.04 -2.29
N HIS A 168 -11.15 0.97 -3.32
CA HIS A 168 -9.69 0.91 -3.16
C HIS A 168 -9.27 -0.23 -2.21
N ASP A 169 -8.69 0.14 -1.07
CA ASP A 169 -8.19 -0.72 0.01
C ASP A 169 -9.21 -0.84 1.17
N HIS A 170 -10.48 -0.52 0.94
CA HIS A 170 -11.55 -0.56 1.94
C HIS A 170 -12.79 -1.28 1.44
N CYS A 171 -13.53 -1.87 2.37
CA CYS A 171 -14.85 -2.45 2.14
C CYS A 171 -15.95 -1.53 2.66
N VAL A 172 -16.83 -1.06 1.78
CA VAL A 172 -17.87 -0.07 2.10
C VAL A 172 -19.27 -0.61 1.84
N ASP A 173 -20.24 -0.19 2.65
CA ASP A 173 -21.65 -0.60 2.48
C ASP A 173 -22.31 0.08 1.27
N ALA A 174 -21.84 1.26 0.89
CA ALA A 174 -22.30 2.00 -0.27
C ALA A 174 -21.13 2.75 -0.91
N CYS A 175 -21.14 2.86 -2.24
CA CYS A 175 -20.15 3.66 -2.94
C CYS A 175 -20.31 5.15 -2.61
N PRO A 176 -19.19 5.89 -2.45
CA PRO A 176 -19.20 7.35 -2.37
C PRO A 176 -19.98 7.99 -3.53
N SER A 177 -20.65 9.11 -3.27
CA SER A 177 -21.59 9.73 -4.22
C SER A 177 -20.98 10.17 -5.56
N ASN A 178 -19.67 10.31 -5.63
CA ASN A 178 -18.92 10.69 -6.84
C ASN A 178 -18.42 9.48 -7.64
N LEU A 179 -18.82 8.26 -7.28
CA LEU A 179 -18.42 7.02 -7.94
C LEU A 179 -19.64 6.23 -8.42
N LEU A 180 -19.39 5.37 -9.40
CA LEU A 180 -20.38 4.48 -9.99
C LEU A 180 -20.23 3.08 -9.39
N VAL A 181 -21.36 2.39 -9.25
CA VAL A 181 -21.38 0.97 -8.89
C VAL A 181 -21.18 0.14 -10.15
N GLU A 182 -20.14 -0.70 -10.15
CA GLU A 182 -19.88 -1.69 -11.18
C GLU A 182 -19.56 -3.04 -10.52
N ASP A 183 -20.34 -4.08 -10.86
CA ASP A 183 -20.25 -5.40 -10.25
C ASP A 183 -20.24 -5.35 -8.70
N ASN A 184 -19.09 -5.62 -8.08
CA ASN A 184 -18.89 -5.62 -6.63
C ASN A 184 -18.00 -4.44 -6.16
N GLY A 185 -17.82 -3.40 -6.97
CA GLY A 185 -16.88 -2.32 -6.67
C GLY A 185 -17.36 -0.93 -7.05
N CYS A 186 -16.62 0.06 -6.57
CA CYS A 186 -16.85 1.48 -6.84
C CYS A 186 -15.82 1.99 -7.85
N VAL A 187 -16.28 2.43 -9.02
CA VAL A 187 -15.43 2.88 -10.14
C VAL A 187 -15.67 4.34 -10.48
N LYS A 188 -14.66 5.03 -11.02
CA LYS A 188 -14.80 6.43 -11.48
C LYS A 188 -15.53 6.52 -12.81
N SER A 189 -15.42 5.49 -13.64
CA SER A 189 -15.99 5.40 -14.97
C SER A 189 -16.27 3.93 -15.24
N CYS A 190 -17.34 3.65 -15.98
CA CYS A 190 -17.69 2.29 -16.35
C CYS A 190 -16.63 1.71 -17.29
N ARG A 191 -16.40 0.40 -17.21
CA ARG A 191 -15.60 -0.32 -18.20
C ARG A 191 -16.29 -0.33 -19.56
N ARG A 192 -15.53 -0.65 -20.60
CA ARG A 192 -16.04 -0.76 -21.98
C ARG A 192 -17.23 -1.72 -22.07
N GLY A 193 -18.24 -1.32 -22.84
CA GLY A 193 -19.49 -2.07 -23.01
C GLY A 193 -20.53 -1.79 -21.93
N LEU A 194 -20.18 -1.02 -20.89
CA LEU A 194 -21.13 -0.50 -19.90
C LEU A 194 -21.24 1.02 -20.02
N HIS A 195 -22.38 1.58 -19.62
CA HIS A 195 -22.58 3.02 -19.48
C HIS A 195 -23.23 3.35 -18.13
N ASN A 196 -23.09 4.60 -17.69
CA ASN A 196 -23.83 5.08 -16.53
C ASN A 196 -25.30 5.28 -16.91
N ASP A 197 -26.22 4.64 -16.18
CA ASP A 197 -27.66 4.77 -16.38
C ASP A 197 -28.27 6.08 -15.85
N GLY A 198 -27.43 6.98 -15.32
CA GLY A 198 -27.83 8.24 -14.70
C GLY A 198 -28.21 8.10 -13.23
N THR A 199 -28.24 6.88 -12.68
CA THR A 199 -28.49 6.59 -11.26
C THR A 199 -27.22 6.28 -10.48
N GLY A 200 -26.06 6.33 -11.14
CA GLY A 200 -24.77 6.00 -10.52
C GLY A 200 -24.42 4.52 -10.64
N LYS A 201 -24.99 3.80 -11.63
CA LYS A 201 -24.70 2.38 -11.87
C LYS A 201 -24.23 2.16 -13.30
N CYS A 202 -23.26 1.27 -13.43
CA CYS A 202 -22.79 0.80 -14.73
C CYS A 202 -23.67 -0.35 -15.22
N VAL A 203 -24.35 -0.14 -16.34
CA VAL A 203 -25.27 -1.11 -16.96
C VAL A 203 -24.84 -1.42 -18.39
N GLN A 204 -25.23 -2.59 -18.90
CA GLN A 204 -24.87 -3.02 -20.25
C GLN A 204 -25.43 -2.06 -21.30
N CYS A 205 -24.58 -1.67 -22.23
CA CYS A 205 -25.00 -0.97 -23.43
C CYS A 205 -25.97 -1.85 -24.22
N SER A 206 -27.16 -1.32 -24.53
CA SER A 206 -27.99 -1.90 -25.59
C SER A 206 -27.52 -1.39 -26.96
N ASP A 207 -27.72 -2.20 -27.99
CA ASP A 207 -27.39 -1.84 -29.38
C ASP A 207 -28.11 -0.55 -29.83
N GLU A 208 -29.19 -0.15 -29.16
CA GLU A 208 -29.95 1.07 -29.46
C GLU A 208 -29.44 2.31 -28.71
N LEU A 209 -28.84 2.16 -27.51
CA LEU A 209 -28.34 3.30 -26.71
C LEU A 209 -26.90 3.69 -27.08
N CYS A 210 -25.99 2.73 -27.21
CA CYS A 210 -24.56 3.02 -27.39
C CYS A 210 -24.10 3.07 -28.86
N SER A 211 -25.02 2.89 -29.82
CA SER A 211 -24.71 2.99 -31.26
C SER A 211 -24.73 4.42 -31.82
N GLY A 212 -25.20 5.40 -31.02
CA GLY A 212 -25.30 6.81 -31.42
C GLY A 212 -24.33 7.73 -30.71
N ASP A 213 -24.07 7.50 -29.42
CA ASP A 213 -23.19 8.31 -28.60
C ASP A 213 -21.76 7.81 -28.71
N LYS A 214 -21.06 8.28 -29.74
CA LYS A 214 -19.60 8.25 -29.75
C LYS A 214 -19.12 9.10 -28.57
N GLU A 215 -18.77 8.45 -27.47
CA GLU A 215 -18.12 9.13 -26.36
C GLU A 215 -16.82 9.76 -26.86
N CYS A 216 -16.75 11.08 -26.77
CA CYS A 216 -15.53 11.83 -27.01
C CYS A 216 -14.63 11.66 -25.78
N TYR A 217 -13.78 10.64 -25.81
CA TYR A 217 -12.79 10.45 -24.75
C TYR A 217 -11.88 11.67 -24.63
N GLY A 218 -11.72 12.17 -23.41
CA GLY A 218 -10.70 13.17 -23.10
C GLY A 218 -9.29 12.61 -23.32
N VAL A 219 -8.30 13.51 -23.36
CA VAL A 219 -6.91 13.23 -23.81
C VAL A 219 -6.15 12.16 -22.97
N ASN A 220 -6.75 11.62 -21.90
CA ASN A 220 -6.13 10.65 -20.98
C ASN A 220 -7.02 9.44 -20.64
N HIS A 221 -7.98 9.06 -21.51
CA HIS A 221 -8.65 7.77 -21.32
C HIS A 221 -7.62 6.66 -21.58
N GLN A 222 -7.08 6.09 -20.50
CA GLN A 222 -6.17 4.95 -20.56
C GLN A 222 -6.98 3.66 -20.48
N ASP A 223 -6.85 2.86 -21.52
CA ASP A 223 -7.40 1.53 -21.64
C ASP A 223 -6.75 0.62 -20.60
N GLY A 224 -7.47 0.35 -19.53
CA GLY A 224 -7.18 -0.72 -18.56
C GLY A 224 -7.92 -1.99 -18.93
#